data_AF-A0A2V6KM22-F1
#
_entry.id   AF-A0A2V6KM22-F1
#
_cell.length_a   1.000
_cell.length_b   1.000
_cell.length_c   1.000
_cell.angle_alpha   90.00
_cell.angle_beta   90.00
_cell.angle_gamma   90.00
#
_symmetry.space_group_name_H-M   'P 1'
#
loop_
_entity.id
_entity.type
_entity.pdbx_description
1 polymer ?
#
loop_
_entity_poly.entity_id
_entity_poly.type
_entity_poly.pdbx_seq_one_letter_code
_entity_poly.pdbx_strand_id
1 'polypeptide(L)'
;TGGNPSYPASLLFYSDNVEGFDSRADTPSPPTTLYPNNVTILESGAEGNNRAVYTPLSGQPGFVSGFVVTYTLISDGSNSVPEPTALALLATGWAAIGALKVFRRR
;
A
#
# COMPACT_ATOMS: atom_id res chain seq x y z
N THR A 1 -11.21 18.98 -13.89
CA THR A 1 -10.01 19.46 -14.60
C THR A 1 -8.83 18.64 -14.12
N GLY A 2 -8.08 18.06 -15.06
CA GLY A 2 -7.09 16.99 -14.85
C GLY A 2 -5.94 17.37 -13.90
N GLY A 3 -5.46 16.36 -13.18
CA GLY A 3 -4.36 16.46 -12.23
C GLY A 3 -3.05 16.93 -12.87
N ASN A 4 -2.26 17.67 -12.10
CA ASN A 4 -0.93 18.17 -12.43
C ASN A 4 -0.03 17.02 -12.94
N PRO A 5 0.55 17.08 -14.16
CA PRO A 5 1.39 16.02 -14.73
C PRO A 5 2.69 15.74 -13.95
N SER A 6 3.09 16.64 -13.03
CA SER A 6 4.23 16.41 -12.13
C SER A 6 3.87 15.58 -10.88
N TYR A 7 2.58 15.34 -10.63
CA TYR A 7 2.13 14.37 -9.64
C TYR A 7 1.50 13.20 -10.41
N PRO A 8 2.04 11.97 -10.33
CA PRO A 8 1.29 10.83 -10.83
C PRO A 8 -0.08 10.87 -10.17
N ALA A 9 -1.16 10.77 -10.95
CA ALA A 9 -2.52 10.76 -10.44
C ALA A 9 -2.61 9.77 -9.27
N SER A 10 -2.61 10.29 -8.04
CA SER A 10 -2.48 9.48 -6.84
C SER A 10 -3.86 9.07 -6.39
N LEU A 11 -4.06 7.76 -6.25
CA LEU A 11 -5.25 7.20 -5.64
C LEU A 11 -4.89 6.82 -4.20
N LEU A 12 -5.72 7.22 -3.25
CA LEU A 12 -5.53 6.91 -1.85
C LEU A 12 -6.62 5.96 -1.39
N PHE A 13 -6.21 4.91 -0.66
CA PHE A 13 -7.08 3.88 -0.13
C PHE A 13 -7.04 3.94 1.38
N TYR A 14 -8.20 3.75 1.99
CA TYR A 14 -8.36 3.69 3.43
C TYR A 14 -8.98 2.34 3.74
N SER A 15 -8.34 1.59 4.66
CA SER A 15 -9.02 0.48 5.33
C SER A 15 -10.03 1.08 6.30
N ASP A 16 -11.21 0.47 6.43
CA ASP A 16 -12.01 0.76 7.61
C ASP A 16 -11.37 0.10 8.84
N ASN A 17 -11.71 0.59 10.03
CA ASN A 17 -11.22 0.06 11.29
C ASN A 17 -12.38 -0.29 12.23
N VAL A 18 -13.51 -0.73 11.65
CA VAL A 18 -14.75 -0.98 12.41
C VAL A 18 -14.53 -2.03 13.50
N GLU A 19 -13.63 -2.99 13.27
CA GLU A 19 -13.28 -4.06 14.23
C GLU A 19 -12.06 -3.74 15.11
N GLY A 20 -11.44 -2.56 14.96
CA GLY A 20 -10.26 -2.14 15.71
C GLY A 20 -9.01 -2.04 14.84
N PHE A 21 -7.84 -2.23 15.45
CA PHE A 21 -6.54 -2.26 14.77
C PHE A 21 -6.02 -3.70 14.76
N ASP A 22 -6.43 -4.49 13.78
CA ASP A 22 -5.96 -5.87 13.61
C ASP A 22 -5.02 -6.03 12.41
N SER A 23 -5.01 -5.04 11.51
CA SER A 23 -4.12 -4.92 10.37
C SER A 23 -3.27 -3.65 10.47
N ARG A 24 -2.15 -3.63 9.74
CA ARG A 24 -1.33 -2.41 9.64
C ARG A 24 -2.08 -1.27 8.92
N ALA A 25 -3.01 -1.63 8.04
CA ALA A 25 -3.78 -0.69 7.25
C ALA A 25 -4.88 0.01 8.07
N ASP A 26 -5.24 -0.51 9.25
CA ASP A 26 -6.27 0.07 10.11
C ASP A 26 -5.76 1.29 10.89
N THR A 27 -4.44 1.55 10.84
CA THR A 27 -3.83 2.68 11.54
C THR A 27 -4.28 4.02 10.97
N PRO A 28 -4.48 5.06 11.81
CA PRO A 28 -4.90 6.36 11.32
C PRO A 28 -3.76 6.93 10.47
N SER A 29 -3.93 6.90 9.16
CA SER A 29 -2.96 7.41 8.20
C SER A 29 -3.44 8.77 7.68
N PRO A 30 -2.55 9.77 7.56
CA PRO A 30 -2.91 11.03 6.92
C PRO A 30 -3.38 10.79 5.47
N PRO A 31 -4.44 11.50 5.03
CA PRO A 31 -5.21 12.50 5.77
C PRO A 31 -6.28 11.86 6.67
N THR A 32 -6.47 12.43 7.86
CA THR A 32 -7.51 12.01 8.80
C THR A 32 -8.94 12.36 8.35
N THR A 33 -9.06 13.12 7.26
CA THR A 33 -10.32 13.46 6.61
C THR A 33 -10.28 12.95 5.18
N LEU A 34 -11.32 12.22 4.78
CA LEU A 34 -11.47 11.73 3.42
C LEU A 34 -11.53 12.89 2.43
N TYR A 35 -10.94 12.69 1.24
CA TYR A 35 -11.04 13.67 0.17
C TYR A 35 -12.50 13.80 -0.32
N PRO A 36 -12.90 14.97 -0.87
CA PRO A 36 -14.27 15.17 -1.36
C PRO A 36 -14.70 14.19 -2.45
N ASN A 37 -13.77 13.79 -3.33
CA ASN A 37 -13.98 12.70 -4.28
C ASN A 37 -13.56 11.39 -3.62
N ASN A 38 -14.53 10.70 -3.01
CA ASN A 38 -14.34 9.41 -2.37
C ASN A 38 -15.42 8.43 -2.82
N VAL A 39 -15.12 7.14 -2.69
CA VAL A 39 -16.07 6.06 -2.91
C VAL A 39 -15.79 4.96 -1.89
N THR A 40 -16.85 4.38 -1.32
CA THR A 40 -16.76 3.19 -0.48
C THR A 40 -17.05 1.97 -1.34
N ILE A 41 -16.21 0.96 -1.22
CA ILE A 41 -16.34 -0.33 -1.89
C ILE A 41 -16.39 -1.41 -0.82
N LEU A 42 -17.24 -2.42 -1.02
CA LEU A 42 -17.30 -3.56 -0.10
C LEU A 42 -16.23 -4.58 -0.47
N GLU A 43 -15.55 -5.07 0.55
CA GLU A 43 -14.71 -6.25 0.43
C GLU A 43 -15.58 -7.51 0.34
N SER A 44 -15.08 -8.51 -0.36
CA SER A 44 -15.72 -9.81 -0.54
C SER A 44 -14.71 -10.92 -0.24
N GLY A 45 -15.11 -11.88 0.60
CA GLY A 45 -14.27 -12.99 1.02
C GLY A 45 -14.37 -13.22 2.52
N ALA A 46 -13.54 -14.13 3.02
CA ALA A 46 -13.35 -14.32 4.45
C ALA A 46 -12.30 -13.32 4.97
N GLU A 47 -12.43 -12.92 6.24
CA GLU A 47 -11.45 -12.05 6.91
C GLU A 47 -10.01 -12.60 6.78
N GLY A 48 -9.08 -11.70 6.50
CA GLY A 48 -7.68 -12.04 6.22
C GLY A 48 -7.41 -12.74 4.88
N ASN A 49 -8.41 -12.87 4.00
CA ASN A 49 -8.23 -13.24 2.60
C ASN A 49 -9.38 -12.69 1.75
N ASN A 50 -9.74 -11.43 2.00
CA ASN A 50 -10.79 -10.74 1.27
C ASN A 50 -10.19 -9.88 0.15
N ARG A 51 -11.05 -9.44 -0.76
CA ARG A 51 -10.67 -8.52 -1.84
C ARG A 51 -11.80 -7.56 -2.17
N ALA A 52 -11.44 -6.38 -2.68
CA ALA A 52 -12.37 -5.49 -3.35
C ALA A 52 -11.94 -5.29 -4.81
N VAL A 53 -12.89 -5.38 -5.74
CA VAL A 53 -12.68 -5.10 -7.16
C VAL A 53 -13.40 -3.80 -7.50
N TYR A 54 -12.65 -2.83 -8.02
CA TYR A 54 -13.14 -1.49 -8.27
C TYR A 54 -12.80 -1.03 -9.70
N THR A 55 -13.84 -0.73 -10.48
CA THR A 55 -13.72 -0.16 -11.83
C THR A 55 -14.33 1.24 -11.80
N PRO A 56 -13.52 2.32 -11.80
CA PRO A 56 -14.03 3.67 -11.68
C PRO A 56 -14.92 4.09 -12.86
N LEU A 57 -16.02 4.77 -12.55
CA LEU A 57 -16.83 5.49 -13.52
C LEU A 57 -16.40 6.96 -13.60
N SER A 58 -16.86 7.67 -14.64
CA SER A 58 -16.56 9.10 -14.82
C SER A 58 -16.94 9.90 -13.57
N GLY A 59 -16.00 10.69 -13.08
CA GLY A 59 -16.16 11.49 -11.85
C GLY A 59 -15.72 10.79 -10.57
N GLN A 60 -15.43 9.48 -10.61
CA GLN A 60 -14.95 8.74 -9.46
C GLN A 60 -13.40 8.73 -9.35
N PRO A 61 -12.85 8.42 -8.16
CA PRO A 61 -11.40 8.36 -7.96
C PRO A 61 -10.73 7.31 -8.87
N GLY A 62 -9.58 7.66 -9.46
CA GLY A 62 -8.85 6.75 -10.35
C GLY A 62 -9.44 6.60 -11.75
N PHE A 63 -10.53 7.30 -12.09
CA PHE A 63 -11.04 7.32 -13.47
C PHE A 63 -10.06 7.96 -14.44
N VAL A 64 -9.78 7.28 -15.55
CA VAL A 64 -8.94 7.77 -16.64
C VAL A 64 -9.74 7.73 -17.94
N SER A 65 -9.99 8.89 -18.53
CA SER A 65 -10.74 9.00 -19.78
C SER A 65 -10.03 8.23 -20.91
N GLY A 66 -10.77 7.40 -21.64
CA GLY A 66 -10.24 6.58 -22.74
C GLY A 66 -9.66 5.22 -22.32
N PHE A 67 -9.62 4.90 -21.03
CA PHE A 67 -9.15 3.62 -20.52
C PHE A 67 -10.16 2.98 -19.59
N VAL A 68 -10.28 1.65 -19.64
CA VAL A 68 -10.97 0.87 -18.61
C VAL A 68 -9.93 0.39 -17.62
N VAL A 69 -9.95 0.96 -16.42
CA VAL A 69 -9.03 0.61 -15.33
C VAL A 69 -9.80 -0.19 -14.28
N THR A 70 -9.24 -1.32 -13.84
CA THR A 70 -9.78 -2.10 -12.74
C THR A 70 -8.72 -2.27 -11.66
N TYR A 71 -9.01 -1.79 -10.46
CA TYR A 71 -8.21 -1.98 -9.27
C TYR A 71 -8.68 -3.23 -8.54
N THR A 72 -7.75 -4.15 -8.25
CA THR A 72 -8.01 -5.26 -7.33
C THR A 72 -7.24 -5.00 -6.06
N LEU A 73 -7.96 -4.65 -5.00
CA LEU A 73 -7.44 -4.43 -3.67
C LEU A 73 -7.54 -5.77 -2.94
N ILE A 74 -6.43 -6.24 -2.41
CA ILE A 74 -6.31 -7.53 -1.77
C ILE A 74 -5.87 -7.24 -0.34
N SER A 75 -6.66 -7.71 0.64
CA SER A 75 -6.18 -7.71 2.02
C SER A 75 -5.08 -8.75 2.13
N ASP A 76 -3.94 -8.34 2.68
CA ASP A 76 -2.81 -9.23 2.91
C ASP A 76 -3.09 -10.24 4.04
N GLY A 77 -4.08 -9.96 4.89
CA GLY A 77 -4.48 -10.81 5.99
C GLY A 77 -3.31 -11.29 6.85
N SER A 78 -3.45 -12.47 7.45
CA SER A 78 -2.38 -13.08 8.26
C SER A 78 -1.17 -13.54 7.44
N ASN A 79 -1.21 -13.41 6.11
CA ASN A 79 -0.02 -13.61 5.27
C ASN A 79 0.79 -12.33 5.27
N SER A 80 1.74 -12.26 6.20
CA SER A 80 2.70 -11.17 6.30
C SER A 80 3.28 -10.89 4.91
N VAL A 81 2.99 -9.72 4.33
CA VAL A 81 3.77 -9.21 3.20
C VAL A 81 5.23 -9.34 3.63
N PRO A 82 6.09 -10.07 2.91
CA PRO A 82 7.47 -10.28 3.33
C PRO A 82 8.11 -8.91 3.52
N GLU A 83 8.23 -8.48 4.77
CA GLU A 83 8.98 -7.27 5.07
C GLU A 83 10.40 -7.52 4.58
N PRO A 84 11.06 -6.52 3.97
CA PRO A 84 12.48 -6.61 3.73
C PRO A 84 13.10 -7.00 5.07
N THR A 85 13.70 -8.19 5.14
CA THR A 85 14.18 -8.75 6.39
C THR A 85 15.22 -7.78 6.94
N ALA A 86 14.80 -6.89 7.84
CA ALA A 86 15.66 -5.84 8.37
C ALA A 86 16.92 -6.44 9.00
N LEU A 87 16.80 -7.67 9.51
CA LEU A 87 17.90 -8.50 9.97
C LEU A 87 18.85 -8.95 8.87
N ALA A 88 18.38 -9.32 7.67
CA ALA A 88 19.26 -9.65 6.56
C ALA A 88 19.98 -8.40 6.04
N LEU A 89 19.28 -7.26 5.94
CA LEU A 89 19.91 -5.98 5.59
C LEU A 89 20.98 -5.58 6.63
N LEU A 90 20.65 -5.72 7.92
CA LEU A 90 21.59 -5.45 9.00
C LEU A 90 22.79 -6.40 8.95
N ALA A 91 22.55 -7.71 8.79
CA ALA A 91 23.61 -8.72 8.74
C ALA A 91 24.54 -8.51 7.54
N THR A 92 23.99 -8.23 6.37
CA THR A 92 24.76 -7.93 5.15
C THR A 92 25.55 -6.62 5.29
N GLY A 93 24.99 -5.60 5.93
CA GLY A 93 25.70 -4.37 6.29
C GLY A 93 26.91 -4.63 7.20
N TRP A 94 26.73 -5.42 8.26
CA TRP A 94 27.84 -5.80 9.16
C TRP A 94 28.90 -6.64 8.46
N ALA A 95 28.49 -7.58 7.60
CA ALA A 95 29.41 -8.40 6.82
C ALA A 95 30.27 -7.54 5.87
N ALA A 96 29.66 -6.57 5.19
CA ALA A 96 30.36 -5.64 4.31
C ALA A 96 31.38 -4.78 5.07
N ILE A 97 31.00 -4.24 6.23
CA ILE A 97 31.90 -3.47 7.11
C ILE A 97 33.06 -4.34 7.62
N GLY A 98 32.76 -5.57 8.04
CA GLY A 98 33.75 -6.55 8.50
C GLY A 98 34.77 -6.90 7.41
N ALA A 99 34.30 -7.18 6.20
CA ALA A 99 35.14 -7.48 5.04
C ALA A 99 36.09 -6.31 4.74
N LEU A 100 35.60 -5.07 4.71
CA LEU A 100 36.42 -3.87 4.48
C LEU A 100 37.55 -3.72 5.52
N LYS A 101 37.29 -4.01 6.79
CA LYS A 101 38.33 -3.97 7.84
C LYS A 101 39.39 -5.06 7.66
N VAL A 102 39.00 -6.26 7.21
CA VAL A 102 39.95 -7.36 6.97
C VAL A 102 40.84 -7.07 5.77
N PHE A 103 40.26 -6.59 4.66
CA PHE A 103 41.03 -6.22 3.46
C PHE A 103 41.97 -5.03 3.69
N ARG A 104 41.65 -4.08 4.58
CA ARG A 104 42.54 -2.96 4.94
C ARG A 104 43.68 -3.31 5.89
N ARG A 105 43.65 -4.51 6.48
CA ARG A 105 44.68 -5.01 7.41
C ARG A 105 45.64 -6.01 6.77
N ARG A 106 45.38 -6.40 5.53
CA ARG A 106 46.31 -7.13 4.66
C ARG A 106 47.00 -6.14 3.74
#